data_AF-A0A6N7Z3Q8-F1
#
_entry.id   AF-A0A6N7Z3Q8-F1
#
_cell.length_a   1.000
_cell.length_b   1.000
_cell.length_c   1.000
_cell.angle_alpha   90.00
_cell.angle_beta   90.00
_cell.angle_gamma   90.00
#
_symmetry.space_group_name_H-M   'P 1'
#
loop_
_entity.id
_entity.type
_entity.pdbx_description
1 polymer ?
#
loop_
_entity_poly.entity_id
_entity_poly.type
_entity_poly.pdbx_seq_one_letter_code
_entity_poly.pdbx_strand_id
1 'polypeptide(L)'
;MSDTRLYYEQLRGRARQLVNRLDDAMDGVLAIDRAVDDVLRADMDNPGELSTTDSEDLRQLLDTARFSLRSAERIAVAHVSDVEAAMRRLGLAGEKTTVSAVPVNSN
;
A
#
# COMPACT_ATOMS: atom_id res chain seq x y z
N MET A 1 7.37 30.57 -3.01
CA MET A 1 6.85 29.70 -1.92
C MET A 1 5.70 28.78 -2.36
N SER A 2 4.94 29.11 -3.42
CA SER A 2 3.92 28.23 -4.03
C SER A 2 4.49 26.88 -4.49
N ASP A 3 5.61 26.89 -5.21
CA ASP A 3 6.15 25.69 -5.86
C ASP A 3 6.65 24.63 -4.86
N THR A 4 7.25 25.07 -3.76
CA THR A 4 7.71 24.18 -2.68
C THR A 4 6.52 23.49 -2.01
N ARG A 5 5.44 24.23 -1.72
CA ARG A 5 4.22 23.66 -1.15
C ARG A 5 3.61 22.63 -2.10
N LEU A 6 3.42 23.01 -3.37
CA LEU A 6 2.87 22.14 -4.40
C LEU A 6 3.71 20.87 -4.57
N TYR A 7 5.04 21.00 -4.58
CA TYR A 7 5.96 19.87 -4.64
C TYR A 7 5.73 18.87 -3.50
N TYR A 8 5.69 19.33 -2.25
CA TYR A 8 5.49 18.45 -1.10
C TYR A 8 4.09 17.83 -1.05
N GLU A 9 3.06 18.58 -1.48
CA GLU A 9 1.70 18.05 -1.60
C GLU A 9 1.62 16.92 -2.65
N GLN A 10 2.26 17.10 -3.81
CA GLN A 10 2.36 16.06 -4.84
C GLN A 10 3.17 14.86 -4.35
N LEU A 11 4.30 15.09 -3.67
CA LEU A 11 5.13 14.03 -3.12
C LEU A 11 4.37 13.20 -2.09
N ARG A 12 3.62 13.85 -1.18
CA ARG A 12 2.74 13.18 -0.22
C ARG A 12 1.67 12.35 -0.93
N GLY A 13 1.04 12.91 -1.98
CA GLY A 13 0.05 12.20 -2.78
C GLY A 13 0.62 10.93 -3.42
N ARG A 14 1.80 11.04 -4.05
CA ARG A 14 2.50 9.91 -4.67
C ARG A 14 2.92 8.85 -3.65
N ALA A 15 3.43 9.25 -2.49
CA ALA A 15 3.81 8.34 -1.42
C ALA A 15 2.61 7.54 -0.88
N ARG A 16 1.46 8.19 -0.68
CA ARG A 16 0.21 7.51 -0.30
C ARG A 16 -0.29 6.57 -1.40
N GLN A 17 -0.22 7.00 -2.66
CA GLN A 17 -0.58 6.14 -3.78
C GLN A 17 0.30 4.89 -3.87
N LEU A 18 1.60 5.02 -3.55
CA LEU A 18 2.50 3.87 -3.48
C LEU A 18 2.07 2.87 -2.40
N VAL A 19 1.70 3.34 -1.21
CA VAL A 19 1.17 2.49 -0.14
C VAL A 19 -0.06 1.71 -0.62
N ASN A 20 -1.04 2.40 -1.22
CA ASN A 20 -2.24 1.74 -1.72
C ASN A 20 -1.92 0.68 -2.79
N ARG A 21 -1.00 0.97 -3.71
CA ARG A 21 -0.59 -0.01 -4.75
C ARG A 21 0.14 -1.22 -4.17
N LEU A 22 0.87 -1.06 -3.07
CA LEU A 22 1.52 -2.17 -2.38
C LEU A 22 0.50 -3.05 -1.64
N ASP A 23 -0.56 -2.42 -1.10
CA ASP A 23 -1.70 -3.13 -0.52
C ASP A 23 -2.48 -3.92 -1.58
N ASP A 24 -2.81 -3.28 -2.71
CA ASP A 24 -3.44 -3.96 -3.87
C ASP A 24 -2.58 -5.14 -4.37
N ALA A 25 -1.26 -4.99 -4.39
CA ALA A 25 -0.34 -6.06 -4.78
C ALA A 25 -0.31 -7.21 -3.75
N MET A 26 -0.42 -6.90 -2.45
CA MET A 26 -0.54 -7.91 -1.39
C MET A 26 -1.81 -8.73 -1.58
N ASP A 27 -2.94 -8.09 -1.84
CA ASP A 27 -4.20 -8.78 -2.14
C ASP A 27 -4.08 -9.71 -3.35
N GLY A 28 -3.39 -9.26 -4.40
CA GLY A 28 -3.05 -10.10 -5.55
C GLY A 28 -2.23 -11.34 -5.17
N VAL A 29 -1.19 -11.19 -4.35
CA VAL A 29 -0.38 -12.32 -3.87
C VAL A 29 -1.19 -13.28 -3.00
N LEU A 30 -2.08 -12.78 -2.14
CA LEU A 30 -2.98 -13.60 -1.34
C LEU A 30 -4.00 -14.36 -2.20
N ALA A 31 -4.46 -13.77 -3.30
CA ALA A 31 -5.33 -14.45 -4.26
C ALA A 31 -4.59 -15.57 -5.00
N ILE A 32 -3.33 -15.34 -5.40
CA ILE A 32 -2.49 -16.38 -6.02
C ILE A 32 -2.26 -17.54 -5.05
N ASP A 33 -1.97 -17.27 -3.79
CA ASP A 33 -1.77 -18.31 -2.78
C ASP A 33 -2.99 -19.23 -2.64
N ARG A 34 -4.20 -18.65 -2.60
CA ARG A 34 -5.44 -19.43 -2.59
C ARG A 34 -5.59 -20.27 -3.86
N ALA A 35 -5.28 -19.71 -5.02
CA ALA A 35 -5.35 -20.44 -6.28
C ALA A 35 -4.34 -21.60 -6.33
N VAL A 36 -3.15 -21.43 -5.75
CA VAL A 36 -2.17 -22.51 -5.60
C VAL A 36 -2.72 -23.61 -4.70
N ASP A 37 -3.29 -23.27 -3.53
CA ASP A 37 -3.89 -24.26 -2.63
C ASP A 37 -5.08 -25.01 -3.28
N ASP A 38 -5.90 -24.32 -4.08
CA ASP A 38 -7.00 -24.94 -4.83
C ASP A 38 -6.50 -25.95 -5.87
N VAL A 39 -5.44 -25.60 -6.61
CA VAL A 39 -4.79 -26.51 -7.58
C VAL A 39 -4.16 -27.70 -6.88
N LEU A 40 -3.43 -27.49 -5.79
CA LEU A 40 -2.83 -28.56 -4.99
C LEU A 40 -3.88 -29.53 -4.45
N ARG A 41 -5.04 -29.01 -4.02
CA ARG A 41 -6.13 -29.85 -3.55
C ARG A 41 -6.74 -30.69 -4.66
N ALA A 42 -6.92 -30.11 -5.84
CA ALA A 42 -7.47 -30.83 -7.00
C ALA A 42 -6.53 -31.95 -7.48
N ASP A 43 -5.22 -31.75 -7.41
CA ASP A 43 -4.20 -32.78 -7.76
C ASP A 43 -4.21 -33.98 -6.80
N MET A 44 -4.55 -33.78 -5.52
CA MET A 44 -4.74 -34.90 -4.59
C MET A 44 -5.95 -35.78 -4.94
N ASP A 45 -6.99 -35.19 -5.54
CA ASP A 45 -8.22 -35.89 -5.93
C ASP A 45 -8.09 -36.60 -7.30
N ASN A 46 -7.12 -36.21 -8.13
CA ASN A 46 -6.82 -36.84 -9.41
C ASN A 46 -5.29 -36.83 -9.63
N PRO A 47 -4.58 -37.95 -9.40
CA PRO A 47 -3.13 -37.96 -9.29
C PRO A 47 -2.48 -37.62 -10.63
N GLY A 48 -2.02 -36.38 -10.77
CA GLY A 48 -1.26 -35.91 -11.91
C GLY A 48 -1.33 -34.40 -12.06
N GLU A 49 -0.24 -33.71 -11.70
CA GLU A 49 0.56 -32.83 -12.57
C GLU A 49 1.53 -31.92 -11.79
N LEU A 50 1.37 -31.71 -10.48
CA LEU A 50 2.32 -30.92 -9.68
C LEU A 50 3.21 -31.83 -8.82
N SER A 51 4.53 -31.79 -9.01
CA SER A 51 5.40 -32.53 -8.10
C SER A 51 5.36 -31.91 -6.70
N THR A 52 5.53 -32.72 -5.67
CA THR A 52 5.64 -32.23 -4.28
C THR A 52 6.72 -31.14 -4.16
N THR A 53 7.81 -31.26 -4.92
CA THR A 53 8.88 -30.25 -4.99
C THR A 53 8.38 -28.92 -5.58
N ASP A 54 7.64 -28.95 -6.69
CA ASP A 54 7.10 -27.73 -7.29
C ASP A 54 6.10 -27.02 -6.37
N SER A 55 5.34 -27.78 -5.58
CA SER A 55 4.41 -27.22 -4.58
C SER A 55 5.11 -26.49 -3.44
N GLU A 56 6.21 -27.04 -2.95
CA GLU A 56 7.02 -26.46 -1.89
C GLU A 56 7.74 -25.21 -2.39
N ASP A 57 8.30 -25.26 -3.61
CA ASP A 57 8.96 -24.14 -4.25
C ASP A 57 7.99 -22.96 -4.48
N LEU A 58 6.77 -23.23 -4.96
CA LEU A 58 5.73 -22.20 -5.13
C LEU A 58 5.38 -21.50 -3.81
N ARG A 59 5.18 -22.29 -2.73
CA ARG A 59 4.90 -21.74 -1.40
C ARG A 59 6.05 -20.88 -0.89
N GLN A 60 7.28 -21.33 -1.04
CA GLN A 60 8.47 -20.59 -0.62
C GLN A 60 8.63 -19.26 -1.39
N LEU A 61 8.36 -19.27 -2.70
CA LEU A 61 8.39 -18.06 -3.52
C LEU A 61 7.29 -17.07 -3.12
N LEU A 62 6.08 -17.55 -2.84
CA LEU A 62 4.98 -16.72 -2.36
C LEU A 62 5.28 -16.09 -1.00
N ASP A 63 5.85 -16.85 -0.06
CA ASP A 63 6.25 -16.32 1.24
C ASP A 63 7.34 -15.25 1.13
N THR A 64 8.30 -15.46 0.22
CA THR A 64 9.33 -14.46 -0.10
C THR A 64 8.72 -13.19 -0.70
N ALA A 65 7.74 -13.34 -1.60
CA ALA A 65 7.03 -12.21 -2.20
C ALA A 65 6.23 -11.41 -1.16
N ARG A 66 5.52 -12.10 -0.26
CA ARG A 66 4.79 -11.50 0.87
C ARG A 66 5.71 -10.72 1.78
N PHE A 67 6.82 -11.33 2.19
CA PHE A 67 7.82 -10.69 3.04
C PHE A 67 8.37 -9.42 2.39
N SER A 68 8.68 -9.48 1.09
CA SER A 68 9.21 -8.36 0.32
C SER A 68 8.19 -7.22 0.19
N LEU A 69 6.93 -7.54 -0.11
CA LEU A 69 5.85 -6.56 -0.20
C LEU A 69 5.59 -5.87 1.15
N ARG A 70 5.53 -6.62 2.26
CA ARG A 70 5.41 -6.04 3.61
C ARG A 70 6.59 -5.15 3.98
N SER A 71 7.79 -5.54 3.58
CA SER A 71 8.99 -4.72 3.78
C SER A 71 8.91 -3.41 2.98
N ALA A 72 8.47 -3.47 1.73
CA ALA A 72 8.26 -2.31 0.88
C ALA A 72 7.16 -1.38 1.42
N GLU A 73 6.04 -1.95 1.89
CA GLU A 73 4.93 -1.22 2.51
C GLU A 73 5.41 -0.41 3.72
N ARG A 74 6.18 -1.06 4.62
CA ARG A 74 6.76 -0.39 5.79
C ARG A 74 7.64 0.81 5.41
N ILE A 75 8.47 0.67 4.37
CA ILE A 75 9.31 1.75 3.85
C ILE A 75 8.44 2.89 3.28
N ALA A 76 7.40 2.54 2.52
CA ALA A 76 6.49 3.53 1.93
C ALA A 76 5.72 4.31 3.02
N VAL A 77 5.21 3.64 4.05
CA VAL A 77 4.53 4.27 5.20
C VAL A 77 5.47 5.20 5.98
N ALA A 78 6.71 4.76 6.20
CA ALA A 78 7.74 5.61 6.81
C ALA A 78 7.99 6.86 5.97
N HIS A 79 8.09 6.71 4.65
CA HIS A 79 8.29 7.85 3.74
C HIS A 79 7.12 8.84 3.76
N VAL A 80 5.86 8.38 3.83
CA VAL A 80 4.70 9.27 4.03
C VAL A 80 4.86 10.09 5.31
N SER A 81 5.25 9.44 6.41
CA SER A 81 5.45 10.08 7.71
C SER A 81 6.57 11.14 7.66
N ASP A 82 7.67 10.84 6.96
CA ASP A 82 8.80 11.75 6.76
C ASP A 82 8.41 12.99 5.96
N VAL A 83 7.65 12.80 4.88
CA VAL A 83 7.13 13.90 4.05
C VAL A 83 6.21 14.80 4.88
N GLU A 84 5.31 14.22 5.67
CA GLU A 84 4.43 15.00 6.55
C GLU A 84 5.21 15.76 7.64
N ALA A 85 6.25 15.14 8.22
CA ALA A 85 7.13 15.78 9.19
C ALA A 85 7.94 16.92 8.55
N ALA A 86 8.40 16.76 7.30
CA ALA A 86 9.06 17.82 6.55
C ALA A 86 8.11 18.98 6.27
N MET A 87 6.88 18.71 5.82
CA MET A 87 5.85 19.74 5.60
C MET A 87 5.54 20.52 6.88
N ARG A 88 5.42 19.86 8.04
CA ARG A 88 5.21 20.54 9.34
C ARG A 88 6.38 21.45 9.71
N ARG A 89 7.62 20.96 9.60
CA ARG A 89 8.84 21.75 9.90
C ARG A 89 8.98 23.00 9.02
N LEU A 90 8.51 22.91 7.78
CA LEU A 90 8.56 24.01 6.82
C LEU A 90 7.34 24.95 6.89
N GLY A 91 6.39 24.72 7.81
CA GLY A 91 5.15 25.51 7.87
C GLY A 91 4.24 25.33 6.66
N LEU A 92 4.38 24.22 5.92
CA LEU A 92 3.63 23.88 4.71
C LEU A 92 2.45 22.95 5.00
N ALA A 93 2.35 22.42 6.22
CA ALA A 93 1.20 21.65 6.65
C ALA A 93 -0.01 22.60 6.72
N GLY A 94 -0.89 22.51 5.72
CA GLY A 94 -2.02 23.43 5.60
C GLY A 94 -2.81 23.55 6.91
N GLU A 95 -2.90 24.77 7.42
CA GLU A 95 -4.03 25.16 8.25
C GLU A 95 -5.30 24.78 7.49
N LYS A 96 -6.18 24.01 8.13
CA LYS A 96 -7.57 23.94 7.70
C LYS A 96 -8.03 25.40 7.63
N THR A 97 -8.24 25.93 6.44
CA THR A 97 -9.01 27.15 6.26
C THR A 97 -10.39 26.86 6.85
N THR A 98 -10.59 27.25 8.10
CA THR A 98 -11.92 27.38 8.68
C THR A 98 -12.65 28.34 7.77
N VAL A 99 -13.64 27.80 7.05
CA VAL A 99 -14.61 28.62 6.32
C VAL A 99 -15.21 29.55 7.35
N SER A 100 -14.85 30.83 7.23
CA SER A 100 -15.24 31.90 8.13
C SER A 100 -16.77 32.02 8.15
N ALA A 101 -17.28 32.25 9.35
CA ALA A 101 -18.68 32.38 9.68
C ALA A 101 -19.43 33.39 8.79
N VAL A 102 -20.65 33.01 8.37
CA VAL A 102 -21.71 33.98 8.11
C VAL A 102 -22.67 33.92 9.31
N PRO A 103 -22.77 34.96 10.15
CA PRO A 103 -23.82 35.00 11.15
C PRO A 103 -25.13 35.28 10.42
N VAL A 104 -26.02 34.30 10.41
CA VAL A 104 -27.41 34.51 9.98
C VAL A 104 -28.08 35.32 11.08
N ASN A 105 -28.07 36.65 10.93
CA ASN A 105 -28.93 37.52 11.70
C ASN A 105 -30.27 37.60 10.94
N SER A 106 -31.34 37.09 11.52
CA SER A 106 -32.70 37.27 11.02
C SER A 106 -33.54 37.83 12.16
N ASN A 107 -34.02 39.06 11.92
CA ASN A 107 -34.99 39.79 12.73
C ASN A 107 -36.29 39.00 12.92
#